data_AF-A0A4Y6JLK0-F1
#
_entry.id   AF-A0A4Y6JLK0-F1
#
_cell.length_a   1.000
_cell.length_b   1.000
_cell.length_c   1.000
_cell.angle_alpha   90.00
_cell.angle_beta   90.00
_cell.angle_gamma   90.00
#
_symmetry.space_group_name_H-M   'P 1'
#
loop_
_entity.id
_entity.type
_entity.pdbx_description
1 polymer ?
#
loop_
_entity_poly.entity_id
_entity_poly.type
_entity_poly.pdbx_seq_one_letter_code
_entity_poly.pdbx_strand_id
1 'polypeptide(L)'
;QSIPKEYVRPKEELTSIGNIFEEEKKHEGPQVPTIDLEDLVSEDKEARERCHEALKKAATEWGVMHLVNHGVPEELMDRVRVAGEGFFNQPVEEKEKYANDHDTGNSGKIQGYGSKLANNASGQLEWEDYFFHTVYPEDKKDMKIWPKNPSDYIPATSEYANHLRALTTKVLSALSVCLGLEEDRLEKEVGGKDELVIQMKINYYPKCPQPELALGVEAHTDVSALTFILHNM
;
A
#
# COMPACT_ATOMS: atom_id res chain seq x y z
N GLN A 1 25.82 8.77 15.12
CA GLN A 1 24.99 7.94 16.02
C GLN A 1 24.75 6.62 15.32
N SER A 2 24.91 5.47 15.97
CA SER A 2 24.68 4.16 15.36
C SER A 2 23.25 3.66 15.60
N ILE A 3 22.73 2.81 14.71
CA ILE A 3 21.43 2.16 14.91
C ILE A 3 21.53 1.02 15.95
N PRO A 4 20.44 0.69 16.68
CA PRO A 4 20.41 -0.49 17.56
C PRO A 4 20.59 -1.79 16.78
N LYS A 5 21.13 -2.82 17.44
CA LYS A 5 21.48 -4.11 16.81
C LYS A 5 20.27 -4.82 16.21
N GLU A 6 19.09 -4.60 16.79
CA GLU A 6 17.82 -5.20 16.38
C GLU A 6 17.38 -4.71 14.99
N TYR A 7 17.91 -3.58 14.51
CA TYR A 7 17.64 -3.04 13.17
C TYR A 7 18.72 -3.41 12.15
N VAL A 8 19.88 -3.92 12.61
CA VAL A 8 20.99 -4.30 11.73
C VAL A 8 20.65 -5.63 11.05
N ARG A 9 20.63 -5.65 9.71
CA ARG A 9 20.28 -6.85 8.93
C ARG A 9 21.35 -7.93 9.01
N PRO A 10 20.99 -9.21 8.80
CA PRO A 10 21.94 -10.31 8.66
C PRO A 10 22.96 -10.07 7.55
N LYS A 11 24.16 -10.64 7.69
CA LYS A 11 25.29 -10.40 6.77
C LYS A 11 24.96 -10.74 5.32
N GLU A 12 24.11 -11.74 5.12
CA GLU A 12 23.69 -12.21 3.82
C GLU A 12 22.85 -11.14 3.09
N GLU A 13 21.99 -10.43 3.81
CA GLU A 13 21.14 -9.36 3.27
C GLU A 13 21.91 -8.06 3.04
N LEU A 14 22.93 -7.76 3.86
CA LEU A 14 23.73 -6.53 3.72
C LEU A 14 24.41 -6.40 2.35
N THR A 15 24.61 -7.50 1.63
CA THR A 15 25.25 -7.49 0.31
C THR A 15 24.38 -6.89 -0.80
N SER A 16 23.05 -6.82 -0.59
CA SER A 16 22.11 -6.28 -1.57
C SER A 16 21.56 -4.90 -1.19
N ILE A 17 22.00 -4.31 -0.07
CA ILE A 17 21.55 -2.99 0.37
C ILE A 17 22.48 -1.93 -0.21
N GLY A 18 21.94 -1.09 -1.09
CA GLY A 18 22.63 0.04 -1.72
C GLY A 18 22.10 1.40 -1.26
N ASN A 19 22.71 2.47 -1.78
CA ASN A 19 22.18 3.82 -1.60
C ASN A 19 20.99 4.02 -2.55
N ILE A 20 19.78 4.17 -2.01
CA ILE A 20 18.55 4.29 -2.80
C ILE A 20 18.60 5.42 -3.83
N PHE A 21 19.22 6.57 -3.52
CA PHE A 21 19.32 7.71 -4.44
C PHE A 21 20.32 7.50 -5.57
N GLU A 22 21.24 6.56 -5.40
CA GLU A 22 22.15 6.14 -6.47
C GLU A 22 21.51 5.04 -7.31
N GLU A 23 20.80 4.09 -6.68
CA GLU A 23 20.05 3.03 -7.37
C GLU A 23 18.92 3.60 -8.24
N GLU A 24 18.15 4.57 -7.75
CA GLU A 24 17.06 5.23 -8.49
C GLU A 24 17.53 5.89 -9.80
N LYS A 25 18.78 6.37 -9.83
CA LYS A 25 19.37 7.02 -11.02
C LYS A 25 19.87 6.02 -12.05
N LYS A 26 19.89 4.72 -11.74
CA LYS A 26 20.29 3.69 -12.70
C LYS A 26 19.12 3.39 -13.63
N HIS A 27 19.34 3.59 -14.93
CA HIS A 27 18.38 3.26 -15.97
C HIS A 27 18.78 2.01 -16.77
N GLU A 28 19.80 1.28 -16.30
CA GLU A 28 20.25 0.03 -16.90
C GLU A 28 19.45 -1.15 -16.34
N GLY A 29 19.12 -2.11 -17.20
CA GLY A 29 18.39 -3.32 -16.83
C GLY A 29 16.87 -3.18 -16.88
N PRO A 30 16.14 -4.23 -16.46
CA PRO A 30 14.68 -4.26 -16.47
C PRO A 30 14.07 -3.11 -15.65
N GLN A 31 13.02 -2.48 -16.17
CA GLN A 31 12.29 -1.38 -15.52
C GLN A 31 10.84 -1.77 -15.26
N VAL A 32 10.30 -1.38 -14.11
CA VAL A 32 8.89 -1.63 -13.76
C VAL A 32 7.98 -1.00 -14.84
N PRO A 33 7.04 -1.77 -15.44
CA PRO A 33 6.22 -1.27 -16.52
C PRO A 33 5.25 -0.18 -16.06
N THR A 34 4.99 0.79 -16.94
CA THR A 34 3.93 1.78 -16.77
C THR A 34 2.74 1.40 -17.66
N ILE A 35 1.55 1.31 -17.08
CA ILE A 35 0.32 0.89 -17.74
C ILE A 35 -0.70 2.03 -17.71
N ASP A 36 -1.14 2.42 -18.89
CA ASP A 36 -2.19 3.41 -19.09
C ASP A 36 -3.57 2.76 -19.02
N LEU A 37 -4.41 3.24 -18.09
CA LEU A 37 -5.75 2.73 -17.84
C LEU A 37 -6.86 3.60 -18.45
N GLU A 38 -6.53 4.59 -19.28
CA GLU A 38 -7.52 5.47 -19.93
C GLU A 38 -8.60 4.66 -20.68
N ASP A 39 -8.17 3.65 -21.44
CA ASP A 39 -9.04 2.81 -22.27
C ASP A 39 -9.57 1.55 -21.56
N LEU A 40 -9.34 1.39 -20.25
CA LEU A 40 -9.67 0.16 -19.51
C LEU A 40 -11.16 -0.25 -19.64
N VAL A 41 -12.04 0.74 -19.74
CA VAL A 41 -13.50 0.60 -19.90
C VAL A 41 -14.02 1.32 -21.16
N SER A 42 -13.17 1.48 -22.18
CA SER A 42 -13.52 2.16 -23.44
C SER A 42 -14.65 1.45 -24.19
N GLU A 43 -15.50 2.21 -24.89
CA GLU A 43 -16.48 1.68 -25.84
C GLU A 43 -15.81 1.21 -27.13
N ASP A 44 -14.63 1.75 -27.46
CA ASP A 44 -13.79 1.23 -28.55
C ASP A 44 -13.18 -0.10 -28.11
N LYS A 45 -13.66 -1.17 -28.75
CA LYS A 45 -13.24 -2.54 -28.47
C LYS A 45 -11.74 -2.73 -28.70
N GLU A 46 -11.17 -2.18 -29.76
CA GLU A 46 -9.75 -2.37 -30.07
C GLU A 46 -8.87 -1.63 -29.07
N ALA A 47 -9.27 -0.43 -28.67
CA ALA A 47 -8.58 0.34 -27.64
C ALA A 47 -8.60 -0.37 -26.29
N ARG A 48 -9.78 -0.86 -25.88
CA ARG A 48 -9.95 -1.65 -24.66
C ARG A 48 -9.13 -2.93 -24.66
N GLU A 49 -9.13 -3.68 -25.76
CA GLU A 49 -8.35 -4.92 -25.89
C GLU A 49 -6.83 -4.66 -25.79
N ARG A 50 -6.33 -3.55 -26.37
CA ARG A 50 -4.92 -3.16 -26.21
C ARG A 50 -4.56 -2.84 -24.75
N CYS A 51 -5.42 -2.09 -24.06
CA CYS A 51 -5.24 -1.79 -22.64
C CYS A 51 -5.22 -3.07 -21.79
N HIS A 52 -6.18 -3.98 -22.04
CA HIS A 52 -6.28 -5.28 -21.36
C HIS A 52 -5.04 -6.15 -21.57
N GLU A 53 -4.54 -6.25 -22.81
CA GLU A 53 -3.34 -7.03 -23.11
C GLU A 53 -2.08 -6.44 -22.45
N ALA A 54 -1.94 -5.11 -22.40
CA ALA A 54 -0.85 -4.46 -21.70
C ALA A 54 -0.88 -4.75 -20.19
N LEU A 55 -2.06 -4.64 -19.57
CA LEU A 55 -2.29 -4.96 -18.16
C LEU A 55 -1.97 -6.44 -17.87
N LYS A 56 -2.49 -7.36 -18.70
CA LYS A 56 -2.23 -8.80 -18.59
C LYS A 56 -0.73 -9.09 -18.64
N LYS A 57 -0.04 -8.57 -19.65
CA LYS A 57 1.39 -8.81 -19.83
C LYS A 57 2.19 -8.37 -18.62
N ALA A 58 1.96 -7.16 -18.12
CA ALA A 58 2.61 -6.66 -16.91
C ALA A 58 2.28 -7.51 -15.67
N ALA A 59 1.02 -7.91 -15.50
CA ALA A 59 0.61 -8.76 -14.40
C ALA A 59 1.28 -10.15 -14.44
N THR A 60 1.44 -10.74 -15.63
CA THR A 60 2.04 -12.08 -15.79
C THR A 60 3.57 -12.09 -15.74
N GLU A 61 4.23 -11.06 -16.25
CA GLU A 61 5.70 -11.00 -16.33
C GLU A 61 6.32 -10.38 -15.09
N TRP A 62 5.65 -9.39 -14.48
CA TRP A 62 6.18 -8.60 -13.37
C TRP A 62 5.40 -8.77 -12.07
N GLY A 63 4.07 -8.81 -12.14
CA GLY A 63 3.21 -8.78 -10.96
C GLY A 63 3.17 -7.41 -10.23
N VAL A 64 3.86 -6.40 -10.77
CA VAL A 64 3.91 -5.02 -10.26
C VAL A 64 4.02 -4.04 -11.43
N MET A 65 3.42 -2.86 -11.31
CA MET A 65 3.39 -1.83 -12.36
C MET A 65 3.06 -0.44 -11.80
N HIS A 66 3.44 0.60 -12.52
CA HIS A 66 2.92 1.96 -12.33
C HIS A 66 1.64 2.13 -13.15
N LEU A 67 0.59 2.67 -12.56
CA LEU A 67 -0.67 2.96 -13.25
C LEU A 67 -0.75 4.45 -13.54
N VAL A 68 -1.15 4.82 -14.77
CA VAL A 68 -1.50 6.19 -15.16
C VAL A 68 -2.92 6.24 -15.72
N ASN A 69 -3.54 7.42 -15.72
CA ASN A 69 -4.93 7.62 -16.12
C ASN A 69 -5.92 6.67 -15.41
N HIS A 70 -5.63 6.31 -14.15
CA HIS A 70 -6.42 5.39 -13.34
C HIS A 70 -7.75 5.98 -12.82
N GLY A 71 -8.00 7.28 -13.04
CA GLY A 71 -9.26 7.95 -12.69
C GLY A 71 -9.43 8.29 -11.21
N VAL A 72 -8.34 8.27 -10.43
CA VAL A 72 -8.34 8.84 -9.07
C VAL A 72 -7.85 10.29 -9.17
N PRO A 73 -8.61 11.29 -8.68
CA PRO A 73 -8.21 12.69 -8.80
C PRO A 73 -6.87 12.98 -8.13
N GLU A 74 -5.99 13.71 -8.82
CA GLU A 74 -4.67 14.10 -8.30
C GLU A 74 -4.78 14.93 -7.01
N GLU A 75 -5.68 15.92 -6.99
CA GLU A 75 -5.96 16.75 -5.80
C GLU A 75 -6.39 15.90 -4.59
N LEU A 76 -7.11 14.80 -4.81
CA LEU A 76 -7.52 13.89 -3.73
C LEU A 76 -6.33 13.08 -3.21
N MET A 77 -5.48 12.58 -4.10
CA MET A 77 -4.25 11.89 -3.70
C MET A 77 -3.34 12.81 -2.89
N ASP A 78 -3.22 14.09 -3.27
CA ASP A 78 -2.46 15.09 -2.52
C ASP A 78 -3.06 15.35 -1.14
N ARG A 79 -4.38 15.48 -1.02
CA ARG A 79 -5.05 15.60 0.28
C ARG A 79 -4.78 14.41 1.19
N VAL A 80 -4.79 13.20 0.65
CA VAL A 80 -4.45 11.98 1.41
C VAL A 80 -2.99 11.99 1.87
N ARG A 81 -2.04 12.36 1.00
CA ARG A 81 -0.62 12.51 1.38
C ARG A 81 -0.46 13.52 2.51
N VAL A 82 -0.99 14.73 2.33
CA VAL A 82 -0.91 15.82 3.32
C VAL A 82 -1.56 15.40 4.63
N ALA A 83 -2.68 14.67 4.58
CA ALA A 83 -3.34 14.19 5.79
C ALA A 83 -2.50 13.14 6.54
N GLY A 84 -1.90 12.19 5.82
CA GLY A 84 -1.00 11.18 6.39
C GLY A 84 0.27 11.81 6.98
N GLU A 85 0.92 12.71 6.23
CA GLU A 85 2.08 13.48 6.71
C GLU A 85 1.72 14.32 7.94
N GLY A 86 0.58 15.01 7.91
CA GLY A 86 0.07 15.76 9.05
C GLY A 86 -0.13 14.89 10.28
N PHE A 87 -0.60 13.65 10.11
CA PHE A 87 -0.72 12.71 11.23
C PHE A 87 0.65 12.35 11.81
N PHE A 88 1.62 11.95 10.97
CA PHE A 88 2.93 11.49 11.42
C PHE A 88 3.84 12.61 11.97
N ASN A 89 3.63 13.85 11.53
CA ASN A 89 4.30 15.05 12.04
C ASN A 89 3.88 15.46 13.45
N GLN A 90 2.83 14.85 14.02
CA GLN A 90 2.45 15.08 15.41
C GLN A 90 3.47 14.47 16.40
N PRO A 91 3.55 14.99 17.64
CA PRO A 91 4.30 14.36 18.71
C PRO A 91 3.93 12.87 18.89
N VAL A 92 4.89 12.05 19.29
CA VAL A 92 4.66 10.60 19.49
C VAL A 92 3.52 10.38 20.49
N GLU A 93 3.44 11.18 21.55
CA GLU A 93 2.40 11.11 22.58
C GLU A 93 0.98 11.32 22.02
N GLU A 94 0.84 12.09 20.93
CA GLU A 94 -0.45 12.27 20.25
C GLU A 94 -0.79 11.06 19.37
N LYS A 95 0.21 10.44 18.74
CA LYS A 95 0.05 9.23 17.92
C LYS A 95 -0.26 7.99 18.78
N GLU A 96 0.39 7.87 19.94
CA GLU A 96 0.19 6.78 20.92
C GLU A 96 -1.24 6.71 21.47
N LYS A 97 -2.03 7.80 21.37
CA LYS A 97 -3.47 7.76 21.67
C LYS A 97 -4.25 6.83 20.74
N TYR A 98 -3.67 6.49 19.59
CA TYR A 98 -4.21 5.56 18.61
C TYR A 98 -3.43 4.25 18.54
N ALA A 99 -2.58 3.95 19.53
CA ALA A 99 -1.75 2.76 19.52
C ALA A 99 -2.58 1.47 19.36
N ASN A 100 -2.10 0.58 18.50
CA ASN A 100 -2.60 -0.77 18.40
C ASN A 100 -2.17 -1.62 19.61
N ASP A 101 -2.83 -2.75 19.82
CA ASP A 101 -2.57 -3.66 20.94
C ASP A 101 -2.58 -5.10 20.43
N HIS A 102 -1.37 -5.65 20.27
CA HIS A 102 -1.13 -7.02 19.80
C HIS A 102 -1.04 -8.05 20.94
N ASP A 103 -0.94 -7.62 22.20
CA ASP A 103 -0.71 -8.49 23.37
C ASP A 103 -1.98 -9.13 23.93
N THR A 104 -3.16 -8.70 23.47
CA THR A 104 -4.48 -9.16 23.95
C THR A 104 -5.10 -10.29 23.11
N GLY A 105 -4.31 -11.30 22.72
CA GLY A 105 -4.79 -12.58 22.15
C GLY A 105 -5.78 -12.43 20.98
N ASN A 106 -6.73 -13.37 20.82
CA ASN A 106 -7.74 -13.42 19.74
C ASN A 106 -8.69 -12.19 19.66
N SER A 107 -8.48 -11.15 20.48
CA SER A 107 -9.22 -9.88 20.47
C SER A 107 -8.33 -8.65 20.20
N GLY A 108 -7.06 -8.86 19.87
CA GLY A 108 -6.07 -7.80 19.68
C GLY A 108 -6.54 -6.70 18.74
N LYS A 109 -6.40 -5.44 19.18
CA LYS A 109 -6.68 -4.28 18.35
C LYS A 109 -5.54 -4.13 17.35
N ILE A 110 -5.61 -4.87 16.23
CA ILE A 110 -4.58 -4.83 15.17
C ILE A 110 -4.52 -3.49 14.44
N GLN A 111 -5.61 -2.73 14.47
CA GLN A 111 -5.71 -1.43 13.82
C GLN A 111 -5.25 -0.31 14.76
N GLY A 112 -4.62 0.71 14.20
CA GLY A 112 -4.07 1.85 14.92
C GLY A 112 -2.63 2.17 14.51
N TYR A 113 -2.02 3.06 15.29
CA TYR A 113 -0.61 3.40 15.23
C TYR A 113 0.23 2.27 15.83
N GLY A 114 1.36 1.96 15.23
CA GLY A 114 2.32 1.04 15.82
C GLY A 114 3.69 1.14 15.17
N SER A 115 4.70 0.70 15.90
CA SER A 115 5.98 0.28 15.34
C SER A 115 5.94 -1.24 15.31
N LYS A 116 6.53 -1.89 14.30
CA LYS A 116 6.54 -3.36 14.24
C LYS A 116 7.30 -3.92 15.45
N LEU A 117 6.56 -4.31 16.50
CA LEU A 117 7.08 -5.06 17.63
C LEU A 117 7.52 -6.42 17.09
N ALA A 118 8.78 -6.80 17.32
CA ALA A 118 9.38 -7.98 16.73
C ALA A 118 8.57 -9.25 17.05
N ASN A 119 7.77 -9.71 16.09
CA ASN A 119 6.99 -10.96 16.18
C ASN A 119 7.65 -12.12 15.45
N ASN A 120 8.93 -12.01 15.05
CA ASN A 120 9.69 -13.13 14.51
C ASN A 120 10.69 -13.67 15.54
N ALA A 121 11.02 -14.96 15.42
CA ALA A 121 11.92 -15.66 16.34
C ALA A 121 13.36 -15.09 16.36
N SER A 122 13.71 -14.21 15.41
CA SER A 122 15.00 -13.54 15.32
C SER A 122 15.09 -12.25 16.13
N GLY A 123 13.97 -11.69 16.59
CA GLY A 123 13.95 -10.41 17.32
C GLY A 123 14.38 -9.21 16.47
N GLN A 124 14.28 -9.34 15.14
CA GLN A 124 14.67 -8.31 14.18
C GLN A 124 13.54 -7.28 14.04
N LEU A 125 13.90 -6.01 13.98
CA LEU A 125 13.02 -4.87 13.77
C LEU A 125 13.28 -4.21 12.41
N GLU A 126 12.22 -3.65 11.84
CA GLU A 126 12.22 -2.85 10.62
C GLU A 126 12.19 -1.35 10.97
N TRP A 127 12.82 -0.53 10.12
CA TRP A 127 12.95 0.92 10.32
C TRP A 127 11.70 1.68 9.85
N GLU A 128 10.54 1.30 10.39
CA GLU A 128 9.25 1.91 10.09
C GLU A 128 8.36 2.05 11.34
N ASP A 129 7.62 3.15 11.37
CA ASP A 129 6.35 3.24 12.09
C ASP A 129 5.21 3.12 11.07
N TYR A 130 4.02 2.75 11.52
CA TYR A 130 2.86 2.66 10.65
C TYR A 130 1.55 3.06 11.32
N PHE A 131 0.55 3.34 10.50
CA PHE A 131 -0.84 3.45 10.90
C PHE A 131 -1.68 2.53 10.02
N PHE A 132 -2.39 1.58 10.62
CA PHE A 132 -3.13 0.54 9.91
C PHE A 132 -4.60 0.55 10.27
N HIS A 133 -5.50 0.58 9.29
CA HIS A 133 -6.94 0.49 9.55
C HIS A 133 -7.75 0.08 8.31
N THR A 134 -8.96 -0.42 8.54
CA THR A 134 -9.94 -0.71 7.48
C THR A 134 -10.54 0.59 6.95
N VAL A 135 -10.61 0.73 5.61
CA VAL A 135 -11.19 1.88 4.90
C VAL A 135 -12.37 1.53 3.99
N TYR A 136 -12.65 0.24 3.77
CA TYR A 136 -13.84 -0.24 3.08
C TYR A 136 -14.10 -1.71 3.46
N PRO A 137 -15.35 -2.17 3.55
CA PRO A 137 -16.62 -1.44 3.42
C PRO A 137 -16.94 -0.58 4.66
N GLU A 138 -17.95 0.30 4.53
CA GLU A 138 -18.30 1.30 5.56
C GLU A 138 -18.66 0.69 6.91
N ASP A 139 -19.38 -0.44 6.91
CA ASP A 139 -19.83 -1.15 8.10
C ASP A 139 -18.70 -1.86 8.86
N LYS A 140 -17.55 -2.09 8.20
CA LYS A 140 -16.35 -2.69 8.80
C LYS A 140 -15.34 -1.64 9.29
N LYS A 141 -15.62 -0.34 9.14
CA LYS A 141 -14.77 0.75 9.66
C LYS A 141 -14.97 0.93 11.16
N ASP A 142 -13.88 1.03 11.91
CA ASP A 142 -13.93 1.56 13.28
C ASP A 142 -13.53 3.03 13.30
N MET A 143 -14.52 3.93 13.24
CA MET A 143 -14.26 5.38 13.22
C MET A 143 -13.68 5.91 14.54
N LYS A 144 -13.66 5.11 15.62
CA LYS A 144 -13.10 5.56 16.92
C LYS A 144 -11.58 5.64 16.87
N ILE A 145 -10.95 4.84 16.02
CA ILE A 145 -9.49 4.77 15.88
C ILE A 145 -8.96 5.66 14.75
N TRP A 146 -9.81 6.22 13.88
CA TRP A 146 -9.32 7.06 12.79
C TRP A 146 -8.75 8.38 13.33
N PRO A 147 -7.58 8.83 12.82
CA PRO A 147 -7.00 10.12 13.15
C PRO A 147 -7.99 11.27 13.01
N LYS A 148 -8.13 12.05 14.08
CA LYS A 148 -8.95 13.27 14.10
C LYS A 148 -8.15 14.53 13.73
N ASN A 149 -6.83 14.41 13.71
CA ASN A 149 -5.90 15.47 13.33
C ASN A 149 -4.89 14.89 12.33
N PRO A 150 -4.76 15.46 11.13
CA PRO A 150 -5.47 16.64 10.61
C PRO A 150 -6.97 16.39 10.40
N SER A 151 -7.78 17.45 10.46
CA SER A 151 -9.25 17.35 10.33
C SER A 151 -9.70 16.80 8.98
N ASP A 152 -8.85 16.90 7.96
CA ASP A 152 -9.12 16.39 6.60
C ASP A 152 -8.80 14.90 6.43
N TYR A 153 -8.23 14.22 7.45
CA TYR A 153 -7.87 12.80 7.35
C TYR A 153 -9.07 11.91 6.99
N ILE A 154 -10.14 12.02 7.78
CA ILE A 154 -11.36 11.21 7.59
C ILE A 154 -12.01 11.47 6.22
N PRO A 155 -12.33 12.72 5.83
CA PRO A 155 -12.98 12.97 4.54
C PRO A 155 -12.10 12.58 3.35
N ALA A 156 -10.80 12.95 3.34
CA ALA A 156 -9.91 12.60 2.23
C ALA A 156 -9.72 11.08 2.10
N THR A 157 -9.48 10.38 3.20
CA THR A 157 -9.27 8.91 3.19
C THR A 157 -10.55 8.17 2.80
N SER A 158 -11.72 8.64 3.21
CA SER A 158 -13.00 8.02 2.85
C SER A 158 -13.32 8.19 1.37
N GLU A 159 -13.11 9.39 0.83
CA GLU A 159 -13.29 9.68 -0.59
C GLU A 159 -12.31 8.86 -1.44
N TYR A 160 -11.04 8.79 -1.02
CA TYR A 160 -10.02 7.99 -1.68
C TYR A 160 -10.33 6.49 -1.68
N ALA A 161 -10.83 5.95 -0.56
CA ALA A 161 -11.24 4.55 -0.48
C ALA A 161 -12.36 4.19 -1.47
N ASN A 162 -13.30 5.12 -1.72
CA ASN A 162 -14.35 4.92 -2.73
C ASN A 162 -13.78 4.87 -4.15
N HIS A 163 -12.83 5.76 -4.47
CA HIS A 163 -12.12 5.73 -5.74
C HIS A 163 -11.30 4.44 -5.92
N LEU A 164 -10.58 4.01 -4.88
CA LEU A 164 -9.86 2.74 -4.90
C LEU A 164 -10.80 1.55 -5.07
N ARG A 165 -11.96 1.53 -4.41
CA ARG A 165 -12.94 0.46 -4.59
C ARG A 165 -13.43 0.34 -6.03
N ALA A 166 -13.69 1.48 -6.68
CA ALA A 166 -14.07 1.52 -8.08
C ALA A 166 -12.93 1.05 -8.99
N LEU A 167 -11.69 1.48 -8.73
CA LEU A 167 -10.51 1.04 -9.47
C LEU A 167 -10.26 -0.47 -9.33
N THR A 168 -10.34 -1.01 -8.11
CA THR A 168 -10.25 -2.45 -7.84
C THR A 168 -11.26 -3.24 -8.68
N THR A 169 -12.51 -2.78 -8.76
CA THR A 169 -13.55 -3.42 -9.59
C THR A 169 -13.11 -3.51 -11.05
N LYS A 170 -12.67 -2.38 -11.61
CA LYS A 170 -12.27 -2.29 -13.03
C LYS A 170 -11.06 -3.17 -13.34
N VAL A 171 -10.05 -3.17 -12.46
CA VAL A 171 -8.84 -3.97 -12.63
C VAL A 171 -9.15 -5.47 -12.53
N LEU A 172 -9.92 -5.90 -11.53
CA LEU A 172 -10.33 -7.30 -11.40
C LEU A 172 -11.22 -7.76 -12.57
N SER A 173 -12.08 -6.87 -13.08
CA SER A 173 -12.88 -7.13 -14.28
C SER A 173 -12.00 -7.38 -15.50
N ALA A 174 -11.08 -6.46 -15.80
CA ALA A 174 -10.16 -6.58 -16.92
C ALA A 174 -9.27 -7.85 -16.79
N LEU A 175 -8.73 -8.13 -15.60
CA LEU A 175 -7.94 -9.34 -15.36
C LEU A 175 -8.76 -10.63 -15.53
N SER A 176 -10.04 -10.64 -15.15
CA SER A 176 -10.93 -11.78 -15.38
C SER A 176 -11.10 -12.05 -16.88
N VAL A 177 -11.38 -11.00 -17.66
CA VAL A 177 -11.51 -11.10 -19.12
C VAL A 177 -10.20 -11.57 -19.76
N CYS A 178 -9.05 -11.06 -19.30
CA CYS A 178 -7.73 -11.45 -19.79
C CYS A 178 -7.40 -12.93 -19.57
N LEU A 179 -8.00 -13.55 -18.54
CA LEU A 179 -7.91 -14.97 -18.23
C LEU A 179 -8.97 -15.82 -18.97
N GLY A 180 -9.83 -15.20 -19.79
CA GLY A 180 -10.93 -15.88 -20.47
C GLY A 180 -12.07 -16.28 -19.53
N LEU A 181 -12.23 -15.56 -18.41
CA LEU A 181 -13.29 -15.76 -17.43
C LEU A 181 -14.42 -14.76 -17.65
N GLU A 182 -15.57 -15.02 -17.02
CA GLU A 182 -16.64 -14.02 -16.87
C GLU A 182 -16.11 -12.76 -16.19
N GLU A 183 -16.59 -11.60 -16.63
CA GLU A 183 -16.06 -10.29 -16.23
C GLU A 183 -15.97 -10.11 -14.71
N ASP A 184 -16.96 -10.57 -13.96
CA ASP A 184 -17.01 -10.39 -12.50
C ASP A 184 -16.37 -11.54 -11.70
N ARG A 185 -15.67 -12.47 -12.38
CA ARG A 185 -15.21 -13.71 -11.77
C ARG A 185 -14.22 -13.50 -10.63
N LEU A 186 -13.10 -12.80 -10.88
CA LEU A 186 -12.07 -12.64 -9.85
C LEU A 186 -12.60 -11.86 -8.64
N GLU A 187 -13.39 -10.81 -8.87
CA GLU A 187 -13.97 -10.02 -7.78
C GLU A 187 -14.89 -10.85 -6.89
N LYS A 188 -15.71 -11.75 -7.46
CA LYS A 188 -16.54 -12.68 -6.67
C LYS A 188 -15.70 -13.60 -5.78
N GLU A 189 -14.60 -14.13 -6.30
CA GLU A 189 -13.73 -15.06 -5.56
C GLU A 189 -13.03 -14.38 -4.37
N VAL A 190 -12.80 -13.07 -4.43
CA VAL A 190 -12.17 -12.29 -3.35
C VAL A 190 -13.20 -11.57 -2.44
N GLY A 191 -14.46 -11.98 -2.49
CA GLY A 191 -15.51 -11.50 -1.57
C GLY A 191 -16.50 -10.48 -2.15
N GLY A 192 -16.33 -10.05 -3.39
CA GLY A 192 -17.32 -9.23 -4.08
C GLY A 192 -17.52 -7.83 -3.48
N LYS A 193 -18.77 -7.36 -3.46
CA LYS A 193 -19.12 -6.06 -2.87
C LYS A 193 -19.22 -6.09 -1.35
N ASP A 194 -19.55 -7.25 -0.78
CA ASP A 194 -19.95 -7.36 0.63
C ASP A 194 -18.76 -7.79 1.52
N GLU A 195 -17.90 -8.68 1.02
CA GLU A 195 -16.83 -9.26 1.83
C GLU A 195 -15.42 -8.75 1.50
N LEU A 196 -15.20 -8.16 0.31
CA LEU A 196 -13.91 -7.56 -0.03
C LEU A 196 -13.62 -6.39 0.93
N VAL A 197 -12.47 -6.47 1.61
CA VAL A 197 -12.00 -5.43 2.54
C VAL A 197 -10.86 -4.67 1.91
N ILE A 198 -10.89 -3.34 2.02
CA ILE A 198 -9.74 -2.48 1.72
C ILE A 198 -9.17 -1.99 3.04
N GLN A 199 -7.89 -2.28 3.26
CA GLN A 199 -7.12 -1.83 4.40
C GLN A 199 -6.11 -0.79 3.95
N MET A 200 -5.96 0.27 4.73
CA MET A 200 -4.95 1.30 4.55
C MET A 200 -3.82 1.05 5.53
N LYS A 201 -2.57 1.01 5.03
CA LYS A 201 -1.35 1.07 5.84
C LYS A 201 -0.55 2.29 5.41
N ILE A 202 -0.48 3.29 6.27
CA ILE A 202 0.43 4.43 6.08
C ILE A 202 1.77 4.00 6.67
N ASN A 203 2.78 3.83 5.83
CA ASN A 203 4.14 3.52 6.28
C ASN A 203 4.93 4.82 6.43
N TYR A 204 5.55 5.02 7.58
CA TYR A 204 6.40 6.16 7.87
C TYR A 204 7.82 5.67 8.12
N TYR A 205 8.76 6.11 7.29
CA TYR A 205 10.17 5.73 7.35
C TYR A 205 11.00 6.92 7.88
N PRO A 206 11.33 6.97 9.18
CA PRO A 206 12.18 8.04 9.70
C PRO A 206 13.58 8.01 9.07
N LYS A 207 14.28 9.15 9.05
CA LYS A 207 15.68 9.20 8.58
C LYS A 207 16.55 8.21 9.39
N CYS A 208 17.19 7.29 8.69
CA CYS A 208 18.11 6.33 9.30
C CYS A 208 19.54 6.88 9.32
N PRO A 209 20.28 6.81 10.44
CA PRO A 209 21.67 7.25 10.49
C PRO A 209 22.66 6.25 9.86
N GLN A 210 22.23 5.00 9.60
CA GLN A 210 23.01 3.95 8.93
C GLN A 210 22.08 3.16 7.97
N PRO A 211 21.56 3.80 6.90
CA PRO A 211 20.59 3.17 6.01
C PRO A 211 21.14 1.92 5.30
N GLU A 212 22.46 1.81 5.15
CA GLU A 212 23.15 0.64 4.60
C GLU A 212 23.05 -0.62 5.47
N LEU A 213 22.56 -0.50 6.71
CA LEU A 213 22.44 -1.59 7.66
C LEU A 213 21.00 -1.98 8.00
N ALA A 214 20.00 -1.21 7.58
CA ALA A 214 18.60 -1.39 7.97
C ALA A 214 17.68 -1.51 6.75
N LEU A 215 16.48 -2.05 6.96
CA LEU A 215 15.40 -2.04 5.97
C LEU A 215 14.20 -1.33 6.55
N GLY A 216 13.53 -0.50 5.73
CA GLY A 216 12.24 0.08 6.09
C GLY A 216 11.15 -0.98 6.22
N VAL A 217 11.11 -1.92 5.27
CA VAL A 217 10.27 -3.12 5.31
C VAL A 217 11.09 -4.30 4.80
N GLU A 218 10.93 -5.48 5.40
CA GLU A 218 11.64 -6.68 4.98
C GLU A 218 11.16 -7.19 3.61
N ALA A 219 11.97 -8.04 2.97
CA ALA A 219 11.55 -8.72 1.75
C ALA A 219 10.32 -9.60 2.02
N HIS A 220 9.22 -9.32 1.33
CA HIS A 220 7.97 -10.07 1.42
C HIS A 220 7.19 -10.00 0.10
N THR A 221 6.13 -10.81 0.02
CA THR A 221 5.09 -10.70 -1.01
C THR A 221 3.77 -10.35 -0.33
N ASP A 222 3.02 -9.43 -0.91
CA ASP A 222 1.70 -9.08 -0.39
C ASP A 222 0.76 -10.28 -0.41
N VAL A 223 -0.03 -10.41 0.66
CA VAL A 223 -1.06 -11.45 0.79
C VAL A 223 -2.42 -11.01 0.24
N SER A 224 -2.52 -9.76 -0.20
CA SER A 224 -3.73 -9.16 -0.77
C SER A 224 -4.04 -9.71 -2.16
N ALA A 225 -5.26 -9.49 -2.64
CA ALA A 225 -5.59 -9.71 -4.05
C ALA A 225 -4.92 -8.66 -4.96
N LEU A 226 -4.95 -7.40 -4.54
CA LEU A 226 -4.30 -6.25 -5.18
C LEU A 226 -3.87 -5.27 -4.08
N THR A 227 -2.77 -4.56 -4.32
CA THR A 227 -2.31 -3.44 -3.48
C THR A 227 -2.12 -2.21 -4.36
N PHE A 228 -2.71 -1.08 -3.94
CA PHE A 228 -2.48 0.23 -4.55
C PHE A 228 -1.64 1.07 -3.60
N ILE A 229 -0.47 1.52 -4.07
CA ILE A 229 0.50 2.25 -3.25
C ILE A 229 0.62 3.67 -3.77
N LEU A 230 0.56 4.62 -2.84
CA LEU A 230 0.85 6.03 -3.08
C LEU A 230 2.11 6.40 -2.29
N HIS A 231 3.12 6.98 -2.96
CA HIS A 231 4.34 7.47 -2.32
C HIS A 231 4.43 9.00 -2.39
N ASN A 232 5.39 9.58 -1.66
CA ASN A 232 5.60 11.03 -1.45
C ASN A 232 6.88 11.57 -2.12
N MET A 233 7.28 11.01 -3.27
CA MET A 233 8.41 11.55 -4.04
C MET A 233 7.90 12.55 -5.06
#